data_AF-A0A7W3SVF8-F1
#
_entry.id   AF-A0A7W3SVF8-F1
#
_cell.length_a   1.000
_cell.length_b   1.000
_cell.length_c   1.000
_cell.angle_alpha   90.00
_cell.angle_beta   90.00
_cell.angle_gamma   90.00
#
_symmetry.space_group_name_H-M   'P 1'
#
loop_
_entity.id
_entity.type
_entity.pdbx_description
1 polymer ?
#
loop_
_entity_poly.entity_id
_entity_poly.type
_entity_poly.pdbx_seq_one_letter_code
_entity_poly.pdbx_strand_id
1 'polypeptide(L)'
;MNNDDGKDVGAILKADIIILGVSRISKTPLSIFLAHKGKKVVNYPVIPELTPPVQLREVRGKIIGLTINAEHLVKIRSERLKAMGLPDDAKYASLERVEEELNYAQSVFQSLGCPVIDVTDKAIEEIAALIMKYI
;
A
#
# COMPACT_ATOMS: atom_id res chain seq x y z
N MET A 1 -13.47 -9.02 -12.34
CA MET A 1 -12.32 -8.72 -11.47
C MET A 1 -11.75 -7.39 -11.95
N ASN A 2 -12.43 -6.27 -11.63
CA ASN A 2 -12.01 -4.95 -12.08
C ASN A 2 -11.03 -4.39 -11.05
N ASN A 3 -9.78 -4.22 -11.47
CA ASN A 3 -8.77 -3.48 -10.72
C ASN A 3 -9.13 -1.99 -10.82
N ASP A 4 -9.82 -1.49 -9.81
CA ASP A 4 -10.22 -0.08 -9.66
C ASP A 4 -9.05 0.71 -9.05
N ASP A 5 -7.95 0.79 -9.80
CA ASP A 5 -6.66 1.39 -9.41
C ASP A 5 -6.73 2.93 -9.34
N GLY A 6 -7.67 3.47 -8.55
CA GLY A 6 -7.66 4.87 -8.11
C GLY A 6 -8.68 5.81 -8.75
N LYS A 7 -9.75 5.31 -9.37
CA LYS A 7 -10.76 6.15 -10.04
C LYS A 7 -12.01 6.45 -9.21
N ASP A 8 -12.36 5.63 -8.22
CA ASP A 8 -13.57 5.89 -7.43
C ASP A 8 -13.27 6.79 -6.22
N VAL A 9 -13.22 8.09 -6.46
CA VAL A 9 -13.26 9.13 -5.41
C VAL A 9 -14.40 8.87 -4.41
N GLY A 10 -15.53 8.35 -4.89
CA GLY A 10 -16.65 7.97 -4.04
C GLY A 10 -16.31 6.82 -3.08
N ALA A 11 -15.47 5.88 -3.50
CA ALA A 11 -15.00 4.79 -2.63
C ALA A 11 -14.10 5.30 -1.50
N ILE A 12 -13.19 6.26 -1.80
CA ILE A 12 -12.32 6.88 -0.77
C ILE A 12 -13.17 7.51 0.34
N LEU A 13 -14.20 8.29 -0.03
CA LEU A 13 -15.06 8.96 0.95
C LEU A 13 -15.93 7.97 1.76
N LYS A 14 -16.31 6.84 1.18
CA LYS A 14 -17.16 5.81 1.79
C LYS A 14 -16.38 4.72 2.55
N ALA A 15 -15.05 4.72 2.48
CA ALA A 15 -14.21 3.72 3.11
C ALA A 15 -14.23 3.84 4.64
N ASP A 16 -14.13 2.69 5.29
CA ASP A 16 -13.82 2.60 6.71
C ASP A 16 -12.30 2.70 6.92
N ILE A 17 -11.52 2.09 6.02
CA ILE A 17 -10.06 2.04 6.08
C ILE A 17 -9.49 2.29 4.68
N ILE A 18 -8.48 3.14 4.58
CA ILE A 18 -7.75 3.41 3.34
C ILE A 18 -6.30 3.00 3.56
N ILE A 19 -5.84 2.01 2.80
CA ILE A 19 -4.48 1.48 2.87
C ILE A 19 -3.65 2.08 1.74
N LEU A 20 -2.63 2.84 2.10
CA LEU A 20 -1.67 3.43 1.18
C LEU A 20 -0.36 2.63 1.15
N GLY A 21 0.29 2.58 0.00
CA GLY A 21 1.71 2.21 -0.08
C GLY A 21 2.12 1.65 -1.43
N VAL A 22 3.39 1.30 -1.55
CA VAL A 22 4.02 0.85 -2.82
C VAL A 22 3.51 -0.51 -3.28
N SER A 23 3.75 -0.87 -4.54
CA SER A 23 3.34 -2.18 -5.09
C SER A 23 4.01 -3.34 -4.34
N ARG A 24 3.29 -4.46 -4.19
CA ARG A 24 3.73 -5.74 -3.61
C ARG A 24 3.92 -5.84 -2.09
N ILE A 25 3.34 -4.92 -1.30
CA ILE A 25 3.34 -4.98 0.17
C ILE A 25 2.09 -5.64 0.78
N SER A 26 1.53 -6.66 0.11
CA SER A 26 0.36 -7.43 0.61
C SER A 26 -0.94 -6.65 0.89
N LYS A 27 -1.12 -5.44 0.31
CA LYS A 27 -2.35 -4.64 0.45
C LYS A 27 -3.62 -5.42 0.10
N THR A 28 -3.64 -6.15 -1.01
CA THR A 28 -4.85 -6.87 -1.47
C THR A 28 -5.24 -8.01 -0.51
N PRO A 29 -4.36 -8.96 -0.15
CA PRO A 29 -4.67 -9.95 0.89
C PRO A 29 -5.13 -9.33 2.21
N LEU A 30 -4.47 -8.25 2.65
CA LEU A 30 -4.83 -7.55 3.89
C LEU A 30 -6.21 -6.89 3.83
N SER A 31 -6.54 -6.23 2.71
CA SER A 31 -7.86 -5.64 2.51
C SER A 31 -8.97 -6.68 2.48
N ILE A 32 -8.72 -7.87 1.91
CA ILE A 32 -9.67 -8.99 1.91
C ILE A 32 -9.87 -9.49 3.34
N PHE A 33 -8.78 -9.67 4.10
CA PHE A 33 -8.85 -10.09 5.50
C PHE A 33 -9.66 -9.11 6.37
N LEU A 34 -9.44 -7.79 6.20
CA LEU A 34 -10.21 -6.75 6.89
C LEU A 34 -11.67 -6.69 6.43
N ALA A 35 -11.94 -6.95 5.14
CA ALA A 35 -13.30 -7.03 4.61
C ALA A 35 -14.09 -8.19 5.21
N HIS A 36 -13.46 -9.35 5.45
CA HIS A 36 -14.07 -10.45 6.20
C HIS A 36 -14.43 -10.07 7.65
N LYS A 37 -13.82 -9.02 8.20
CA LYS A 37 -14.18 -8.41 9.50
C LYS A 37 -15.21 -7.28 9.38
N GLY A 38 -15.86 -7.15 8.22
CA GLY A 38 -16.93 -6.18 7.99
C GLY A 38 -16.46 -4.76 7.67
N LYS A 39 -15.20 -4.55 7.29
CA LYS A 39 -14.64 -3.23 6.94
C LYS A 39 -14.65 -2.98 5.44
N LYS A 40 -15.12 -1.81 5.02
CA LYS A 40 -14.95 -1.30 3.64
C LYS A 40 -13.54 -0.75 3.49
N VAL A 41 -12.68 -1.52 2.82
CA VAL A 41 -11.26 -1.16 2.64
C VAL A 41 -11.00 -0.69 1.22
N VAL A 42 -10.32 0.43 1.09
CA VAL A 42 -9.79 0.94 -0.19
C VAL A 42 -8.27 0.80 -0.18
N ASN A 43 -7.72 0.19 -1.22
CA ASN A 43 -6.28 0.17 -1.45
C ASN A 43 -5.94 1.29 -2.44
N TYR A 44 -5.02 2.18 -2.07
CA TYR A 44 -4.53 3.21 -2.97
C TYR A 44 -3.02 3.02 -3.22
N PRO A 45 -2.59 2.88 -4.48
CA PRO A 45 -1.18 2.75 -4.80
C PRO A 45 -0.46 4.08 -4.62
N VAL A 46 0.72 4.06 -4.00
CA VAL A 46 1.59 5.23 -3.91
C VAL A 46 2.82 4.99 -4.77
N ILE A 47 2.93 5.78 -5.85
CA ILE A 47 4.03 5.75 -6.82
C ILE A 47 4.39 7.18 -7.22
N PRO A 48 5.67 7.50 -7.49
CA PRO A 48 6.13 8.85 -7.83
C PRO A 48 5.37 9.49 -9.01
N GLU A 49 4.92 8.67 -9.95
CA GLU A 49 4.24 9.12 -11.18
C GLU A 49 2.79 9.54 -10.95
N LEU A 50 2.22 9.27 -9.77
CA LEU A 50 0.81 9.52 -9.46
C LEU A 50 0.66 10.52 -8.33
N THR A 51 0.02 11.65 -8.62
CA THR A 51 -0.39 12.63 -7.60
C THR A 51 -1.57 12.07 -6.78
N PRO A 52 -1.47 12.03 -5.44
CA PRO A 52 -2.58 11.59 -4.60
C PRO A 52 -3.82 12.48 -4.75
N PRO A 53 -5.04 11.92 -4.86
CA PRO A 53 -6.26 12.69 -5.00
C PRO A 53 -6.51 13.54 -3.75
N VAL A 54 -7.04 14.75 -3.94
CA VAL A 54 -7.28 15.72 -2.86
C VAL A 54 -8.20 15.18 -1.76
N GLN A 55 -9.07 14.24 -2.09
CA GLN A 55 -10.01 13.62 -1.16
C GLN A 55 -9.33 12.79 -0.07
N LEU A 56 -8.08 12.34 -0.27
CA LEU A 56 -7.29 11.76 0.81
C LEU A 56 -7.00 12.78 1.93
N ARG A 57 -6.97 14.07 1.63
CA ARG A 57 -6.81 15.13 2.64
C ARG A 57 -8.13 15.49 3.34
N GLU A 58 -9.27 15.13 2.73
CA GLU A 58 -10.61 15.43 3.25
C GLU A 58 -11.06 14.41 4.32
N VAL A 59 -10.49 13.19 4.30
CA VAL A 59 -10.82 12.13 5.26
C VAL A 59 -9.80 12.11 6.40
N ARG A 60 -10.28 11.96 7.64
CA ARG A 60 -9.43 11.92 8.85
C ARG A 60 -9.64 10.63 9.63
N GLY A 61 -8.57 10.09 10.22
CA GLY A 61 -8.63 8.92 11.11
C GLY A 61 -8.92 7.60 10.41
N LYS A 62 -8.77 7.52 9.08
CA LYS A 62 -9.08 6.31 8.29
C LYS A 62 -7.92 5.82 7.42
N ILE A 63 -6.87 6.61 7.29
CA ILE A 63 -5.76 6.36 6.38
C ILE A 63 -4.64 5.67 7.14
N ILE A 64 -4.10 4.59 6.59
CA ILE A 64 -2.92 3.90 7.08
C ILE A 64 -1.91 3.77 5.94
N GLY A 65 -0.70 4.27 6.16
CA GLY A 65 0.45 4.00 5.30
C GLY A 65 1.08 2.66 5.64
N LEU A 66 1.43 1.88 4.63
CA LEU A 66 2.24 0.67 4.78
C LEU A 66 3.60 0.90 4.12
N THR A 67 4.65 0.57 4.87
CA THR A 67 6.03 0.58 4.39
C THR A 67 6.65 -0.81 4.56
N ILE A 68 7.79 -1.04 3.92
CA ILE A 68 8.52 -2.30 3.96
C ILE A 68 10.02 -2.00 3.79
N ASN A 69 10.88 -2.87 4.32
CA ASN A 69 12.30 -2.85 4.02
C ASN A 69 12.55 -2.99 2.50
N ALA A 70 13.46 -2.16 1.99
CA ALA A 70 13.76 -2.07 0.56
C ALA A 70 14.29 -3.40 -0.02
N GLU A 71 15.24 -4.05 0.65
CA GLU A 71 15.81 -5.32 0.20
C GLU A 71 14.77 -6.45 0.18
N HIS A 72 13.89 -6.48 1.18
CA HIS A 72 12.76 -7.42 1.21
C HIS A 72 11.82 -7.18 0.02
N LEU A 73 11.51 -5.93 -0.29
CA LEU A 73 10.64 -5.60 -1.41
C LEU A 73 11.27 -5.95 -2.77
N VAL A 74 12.58 -5.69 -2.94
CA VAL A 74 13.35 -6.13 -4.12
C VAL A 74 13.18 -7.64 -4.30
N LYS A 75 13.44 -8.43 -3.24
CA LYS A 75 13.30 -9.88 -3.29
C LYS A 75 11.88 -10.32 -3.69
N ILE A 76 10.85 -9.72 -3.09
CA ILE A 76 9.45 -10.02 -3.44
C ILE A 76 9.15 -9.70 -4.91
N ARG A 77 9.67 -8.58 -5.43
CA ARG A 77 9.46 -8.16 -6.83
C ARG A 77 10.19 -9.06 -7.81
N SER A 78 11.44 -9.44 -7.51
CA SER A 78 12.22 -10.38 -8.33
C SER A 78 11.54 -11.74 -8.40
N GLU A 79 11.10 -12.30 -7.28
CA GLU A 79 10.36 -13.57 -7.27
C GLU A 79 9.05 -13.50 -8.06
N ARG A 80 8.37 -12.35 -8.04
CA ARG A 80 7.17 -12.13 -8.85
C ARG A 80 7.47 -12.13 -10.35
N LEU A 81 8.55 -11.49 -10.79
CA LEU A 81 8.96 -11.45 -12.19
C LEU A 81 9.32 -12.85 -12.69
N LYS A 82 10.11 -13.59 -11.92
CA LYS A 82 10.45 -14.99 -12.19
C LYS A 82 9.19 -15.86 -12.35
N ALA A 83 8.23 -15.74 -11.43
CA ALA A 83 6.98 -16.48 -11.50
C ALA A 83 6.11 -16.13 -12.73
N MET A 84 6.33 -14.98 -13.36
CA MET A 84 5.65 -14.55 -14.59
C MET A 84 6.42 -14.93 -15.86
N GLY A 85 7.58 -15.59 -15.74
CA GLY A 85 8.46 -15.89 -16.87
C GLY A 85 9.05 -14.65 -17.54
N LEU A 86 9.00 -13.51 -16.85
CA LEU A 86 9.61 -12.27 -17.31
C LEU A 86 11.07 -12.26 -16.87
N PRO A 87 11.98 -11.70 -17.69
CA PRO A 87 13.33 -11.42 -17.22
C PRO A 87 13.27 -10.52 -15.99
N ASP A 88 14.32 -10.54 -15.17
CA ASP A 88 14.47 -9.55 -14.11
C ASP A 88 14.46 -8.17 -14.79
N ASP A 89 13.30 -7.52 -14.81
CA ASP A 89 13.16 -6.13 -15.21
C ASP A 89 13.99 -5.33 -14.20
N ALA A 90 15.23 -5.05 -14.63
CA ALA A 90 16.25 -4.43 -13.80
C ALA A 90 15.73 -3.14 -13.19
N LYS A 91 14.79 -2.44 -13.84
CA LYS A 91 14.26 -1.18 -13.29
C LYS A 91 13.22 -1.43 -12.20
N TYR A 92 12.20 -2.26 -12.42
CA TYR A 92 11.09 -2.46 -11.46
C TYR A 92 11.52 -3.08 -10.13
N ALA A 93 12.50 -3.99 -10.18
CA ALA A 93 13.05 -4.68 -9.01
C ALA A 93 14.46 -4.16 -8.62
N SER A 94 14.94 -3.04 -9.16
CA SER A 94 16.17 -2.41 -8.65
C SER A 94 15.97 -1.86 -7.26
N LEU A 95 17.04 -1.91 -6.45
CA LEU A 95 17.08 -1.26 -5.15
C LEU A 95 16.84 0.24 -5.29
N GLU A 96 17.48 0.90 -6.25
CA GLU A 96 17.33 2.34 -6.51
C GLU A 96 15.86 2.73 -6.74
N ARG A 97 15.16 2.00 -7.62
CA ARG A 97 13.74 2.28 -7.87
C ARG A 97 12.86 2.03 -6.65
N VAL A 98 13.14 0.96 -5.91
CA VAL A 98 12.41 0.65 -4.68
C VAL A 98 12.60 1.75 -3.63
N GLU A 99 13.83 2.23 -3.44
CA GLU A 99 14.12 3.33 -2.51
C GLU A 99 13.45 4.63 -2.94
N GLU A 100 13.46 4.96 -4.24
CA GLU A 100 12.72 6.10 -4.80
C GLU A 100 11.23 6.03 -4.43
N GLU A 101 10.58 4.88 -4.67
CA GLU A 101 9.16 4.69 -4.37
C GLU A 101 8.86 4.75 -2.87
N LEU A 102 9.71 4.16 -2.03
CA LEU A 102 9.54 4.18 -0.57
C LEU A 102 9.73 5.60 0.00
N ASN A 103 10.73 6.35 -0.49
CA ASN A 103 10.95 7.73 -0.09
C ASN A 103 9.78 8.63 -0.50
N TYR A 104 9.27 8.47 -1.73
CA TYR A 104 8.07 9.16 -2.17
C TYR A 104 6.87 8.81 -1.28
N ALA A 105 6.65 7.52 -1.01
CA ALA A 105 5.55 7.08 -0.15
C ALA A 105 5.62 7.68 1.25
N GLN A 106 6.82 7.72 1.84
CA GLN A 106 7.05 8.35 3.13
C GLN A 106 6.67 9.84 3.13
N SER A 107 7.03 10.58 2.07
CA SER A 107 6.65 12.00 1.94
C SER A 107 5.12 12.18 1.85
N VAL A 108 4.43 11.28 1.14
CA VAL A 108 2.96 11.29 1.04
C VAL A 108 2.34 11.02 2.41
N PHE A 109 2.83 10.02 3.14
CA PHE A 109 2.33 9.67 4.48
C PHE A 109 2.50 10.84 5.46
N GLN A 110 3.68 11.49 5.46
CA GLN A 110 3.93 12.68 6.27
C GLN A 110 2.97 13.82 5.92
N SER A 111 2.73 14.06 4.63
CA SER A 111 1.82 15.12 4.17
C SER A 111 0.35 14.89 4.55
N LEU A 112 -0.04 13.63 4.74
CA LEU A 112 -1.37 13.22 5.17
C LEU A 112 -1.49 13.08 6.70
N GLY A 113 -0.35 13.05 7.41
CA GLY A 113 -0.31 12.84 8.86
C GLY A 113 -0.87 11.49 9.30
N CYS A 114 -0.79 10.46 8.44
CA CYS A 114 -1.34 9.15 8.73
C CYS A 114 -0.35 8.25 9.50
N PRO A 115 -0.84 7.33 10.35
CA PRO A 115 -0.01 6.26 10.90
C PRO A 115 0.67 5.45 9.80
N VAL A 116 1.91 5.03 10.05
CA VAL A 116 2.68 4.17 9.15
C VAL A 116 3.03 2.86 9.85
N ILE A 117 2.75 1.74 9.20
CA ILE A 117 3.07 0.40 9.70
C ILE A 117 4.13 -0.22 8.79
N ASP A 118 5.25 -0.64 9.39
CA ASP A 118 6.23 -1.49 8.72
C ASP A 118 5.72 -2.93 8.69
N VAL A 119 5.53 -3.47 7.48
CA VAL A 119 5.00 -4.82 7.25
C VAL A 119 6.10 -5.87 7.07
N THR A 120 7.37 -5.49 7.18
CA THR A 120 8.51 -6.40 7.04
C THR A 120 8.38 -7.57 8.00
N ASP A 121 8.36 -8.79 7.45
CA ASP A 121 8.23 -10.07 8.16
C ASP A 121 6.99 -10.20 9.07
N LYS A 122 5.95 -9.40 8.85
CA LYS A 122 4.70 -9.48 9.62
C LYS A 122 3.65 -10.31 8.90
N ALA A 123 2.90 -11.10 9.68
CA ALA A 123 1.73 -11.82 9.21
C ALA A 123 0.56 -10.85 8.94
N ILE A 124 -0.36 -11.24 8.05
CA ILE A 124 -1.54 -10.42 7.70
C ILE A 124 -2.40 -10.13 8.93
N GLU A 125 -2.55 -11.12 9.81
CA GLU A 125 -3.30 -11.03 11.06
C GLU A 125 -2.70 -9.99 12.01
N GLU A 126 -1.36 -9.94 12.11
CA GLU A 126 -0.65 -8.98 12.94
C GLU A 126 -0.82 -7.56 12.40
N ILE A 127 -0.63 -7.37 11.08
CA ILE A 127 -0.80 -6.07 10.43
C ILE A 127 -2.25 -5.59 10.59
N ALA A 128 -3.23 -6.47 10.38
CA ALA A 128 -4.64 -6.14 10.57
C ALA A 128 -4.95 -5.74 12.02
N ALA A 129 -4.39 -6.44 13.01
CA ALA A 129 -4.54 -6.08 14.42
C ALA A 129 -3.92 -4.71 14.74
N LEU A 130 -2.78 -4.36 14.13
CA LEU A 130 -2.18 -3.04 14.27
C LEU A 130 -3.04 -1.93 13.63
N ILE A 131 -3.55 -2.16 12.42
CA ILE A 131 -4.48 -1.24 11.74
C ILE A 131 -5.68 -0.93 12.63
N MET A 132 -6.29 -1.97 13.21
CA MET A 132 -7.47 -1.83 14.07
C MET A 132 -7.23 -1.07 15.37
N LYS A 133 -5.97 -0.79 15.77
CA LYS A 133 -5.65 0.07 16.91
C LYS A 133 -5.66 1.56 16.57
N TYR A 134 -5.53 1.89 15.28
CA TYR A 134 -5.49 3.28 14.79
C TYR A 134 -6.86 3.79 14.32
N ILE A 135 -7.80 2.88 14.10
CA ILE A 135 -9.16 3.14 13.60
C ILE A 135 -10.15 3.00 14.75
#